data_AF-A0A939YYL0-F1
#
_entry.id   AF-A0A939YYL0-F1
#
_cell.length_a   1.000
_cell.length_b   1.000
_cell.length_c   1.000
_cell.angle_alpha   90.00
_cell.angle_beta   90.00
_cell.angle_gamma   90.00
#
_symmetry.space_group_name_H-M   'P 1'
#
loop_
_entity.id
_entity.type
_entity.pdbx_description
1 polymer ?
#
loop_
_entity_poly.entity_id
_entity_poly.type
_entity_poly.pdbx_seq_one_letter_code
_entity_poly.pdbx_strand_id
1 'polypeptide(L)'
;GATRFVENGTVPDLNGLVADPASSDWYFCSNGVVRTDVTQLVLYDGAWFYVVGGKLDTTYAGIVPYDGGLFVVGAGRIMTEVNGLIQDPNGSGWYFCANGQVQNQYSGLALYDEHWFYVVEGRLAEDFVGDVQYDGAWFHVDHGMLVG
;
A
#
# COMPACT_ATOMS: atom_id res chain seq x y z
N GLY A 1 -4.84 -27.55 15.58
CA GLY A 1 -6.00 -27.10 16.38
C GLY A 1 -6.13 -25.60 16.19
N ALA A 2 -7.35 -25.07 16.11
CA ALA A 2 -7.56 -23.63 15.96
C ALA A 2 -7.32 -22.90 17.29
N THR A 3 -6.59 -21.79 17.25
CA THR A 3 -6.40 -20.89 18.40
C THR A 3 -7.61 -19.98 18.54
N ARG A 4 -8.13 -19.83 19.77
CA ARG A 4 -9.31 -19.00 20.07
C ARG A 4 -9.00 -18.08 21.24
N PHE A 5 -9.51 -16.86 21.17
CA PHE A 5 -9.58 -16.00 22.35
C PHE A 5 -10.74 -16.50 23.21
N VAL A 6 -10.51 -16.63 24.52
CA VAL A 6 -11.52 -17.05 25.49
C VAL A 6 -11.58 -16.01 26.59
N GLU A 7 -12.76 -15.44 26.79
CA GLU A 7 -13.05 -14.49 27.87
C GLU A 7 -14.15 -15.08 28.75
N ASN A 8 -13.85 -15.22 30.05
CA ASN A 8 -14.76 -15.82 31.06
C ASN A 8 -15.33 -17.21 30.66
N GLY A 9 -14.54 -18.02 29.94
CA GLY A 9 -14.95 -19.36 29.50
C GLY A 9 -15.82 -19.39 28.24
N THR A 10 -16.07 -18.24 27.60
CA THR A 10 -16.77 -18.11 26.33
C THR A 10 -15.85 -17.57 25.25
N VAL A 11 -16.15 -17.87 23.98
CA VAL A 11 -15.46 -17.25 22.84
C VAL A 11 -16.25 -15.99 22.48
N PRO A 12 -15.73 -14.78 22.74
CA PRO A 12 -16.42 -13.55 22.40
C PRO A 12 -16.57 -13.41 20.88
N ASP A 13 -17.63 -12.73 20.42
CA ASP A 13 -17.86 -12.46 18.99
C ASP A 13 -16.94 -11.34 18.48
N LEU A 14 -15.65 -11.64 18.42
CA LEU A 14 -14.62 -10.73 17.96
C LEU A 14 -14.45 -10.86 16.45
N ASN A 15 -14.55 -9.74 15.75
CA ASN A 15 -14.37 -9.63 14.31
C ASN A 15 -13.39 -8.49 14.02
N GLY A 16 -12.37 -8.75 13.19
CA GLY A 16 -11.32 -7.78 12.88
C GLY A 16 -10.01 -8.06 13.62
N LEU A 17 -9.15 -7.05 13.72
CA LEU A 17 -7.89 -7.14 14.46
C LEU A 17 -8.15 -7.12 15.97
N VAL A 18 -7.50 -8.04 16.69
CA VAL A 18 -7.60 -8.21 18.14
C VAL A 18 -6.19 -8.29 18.71
N ALA A 19 -5.90 -7.50 19.74
CA ALA A 19 -4.65 -7.58 20.48
C ALA A 19 -4.61 -8.87 21.32
N ASP A 20 -3.49 -9.58 21.29
CA ASP A 20 -3.25 -10.67 22.21
C ASP A 20 -2.79 -10.12 23.57
N PRO A 21 -3.56 -10.30 24.67
CA PRO A 21 -3.21 -9.74 25.97
C PRO A 21 -1.94 -10.35 26.58
N ALA A 22 -1.48 -11.50 26.09
CA ALA A 22 -0.25 -12.13 26.55
C ALA A 22 1.01 -11.66 25.80
N SER A 23 0.85 -10.89 24.72
CA SER A 23 1.96 -10.43 23.87
C SER A 23 1.71 -8.99 23.36
N SER A 24 2.54 -8.52 22.43
CA SER A 24 2.28 -7.28 21.68
C SER A 24 1.75 -7.56 20.27
N ASP A 25 1.37 -8.81 20.01
CA ASP A 25 0.90 -9.25 18.71
C ASP A 25 -0.59 -8.93 18.53
N TRP A 26 -0.98 -8.74 17.27
CA TRP A 26 -2.37 -8.58 16.86
C TRP A 26 -2.75 -9.66 15.85
N TYR A 27 -3.95 -10.19 16.00
CA TYR A 27 -4.47 -11.28 15.17
C TYR A 27 -5.81 -10.92 14.56
N PHE A 28 -5.99 -11.30 13.30
CA PHE A 28 -7.28 -11.21 12.63
C PHE A 28 -8.19 -12.34 13.11
N CYS A 29 -9.35 -11.95 13.66
CA CYS A 29 -10.36 -12.84 14.18
C CYS A 29 -11.66 -12.75 13.37
N SER A 30 -12.36 -13.88 13.28
CA SER A 30 -13.73 -13.94 12.79
C SER A 30 -14.54 -14.87 13.67
N ASN A 31 -15.65 -14.37 14.21
CA ASN A 31 -16.46 -15.04 15.23
C ASN A 31 -15.62 -15.58 16.40
N GLY A 32 -14.64 -14.78 16.85
CA GLY A 32 -13.73 -15.10 17.95
C GLY A 32 -12.69 -16.19 17.70
N VAL A 33 -12.53 -16.64 16.44
CA VAL A 33 -11.49 -17.60 16.03
C VAL A 33 -10.39 -16.87 15.27
N VAL A 34 -9.13 -17.12 15.63
CA VAL A 34 -7.97 -16.61 14.87
C VAL A 34 -7.94 -17.26 13.49
N ARG A 35 -7.88 -16.42 12.45
CA ARG A 35 -7.93 -16.85 11.05
C ARG A 35 -6.55 -16.84 10.44
N THR A 36 -5.85 -17.98 10.52
CA THR A 36 -4.48 -18.13 10.00
C THR A 36 -4.39 -18.23 8.48
N ASP A 37 -5.53 -18.30 7.80
CA ASP A 37 -5.68 -18.38 6.35
C ASP A 37 -5.77 -17.00 5.66
N VAL A 38 -5.69 -15.91 6.43
CA VAL A 38 -5.92 -14.55 5.93
C VAL A 38 -4.59 -13.81 5.72
N THR A 39 -4.33 -13.43 4.47
CA THR A 39 -3.23 -12.55 4.07
C THR A 39 -3.76 -11.45 3.16
N GLN A 40 -4.08 -10.29 3.71
CA GLN A 40 -4.70 -9.16 2.99
C GLN A 40 -4.71 -7.89 3.84
N LEU A 41 -5.23 -6.79 3.29
CA LEU A 41 -5.60 -5.61 4.07
C LEU A 41 -6.91 -5.84 4.85
N VAL A 42 -6.94 -5.39 6.10
CA VAL A 42 -8.12 -5.43 6.97
C VAL A 42 -8.35 -4.07 7.61
N LEU A 43 -9.61 -3.65 7.69
CA LEU A 43 -10.01 -2.39 8.31
C LEU A 43 -10.11 -2.57 9.83
N TYR A 44 -9.45 -1.70 10.59
CA TYR A 44 -9.54 -1.63 12.04
C TYR A 44 -9.44 -0.16 12.48
N ASP A 45 -10.40 0.29 13.27
CA ASP A 45 -10.45 1.65 13.83
C ASP A 45 -10.19 2.77 12.80
N GLY A 46 -10.81 2.65 11.62
CA GLY A 46 -10.71 3.64 10.54
C GLY A 46 -9.40 3.60 9.73
N ALA A 47 -8.46 2.70 10.05
CA ALA A 47 -7.23 2.48 9.31
C ALA A 47 -7.14 1.07 8.74
N TRP A 48 -6.41 0.92 7.64
CA TRP A 48 -6.19 -0.37 6.98
C TRP A 48 -4.81 -0.91 7.32
N PHE A 49 -4.79 -2.18 7.70
CA PHE A 49 -3.59 -2.88 8.15
C PHE A 49 -3.35 -4.14 7.34
N TYR A 50 -2.08 -4.46 7.10
CA TYR A 50 -1.70 -5.67 6.37
C TYR A 50 -1.47 -6.83 7.34
N VAL A 51 -2.19 -7.92 7.11
CA VAL A 51 -2.03 -9.16 7.87
C VAL A 51 -1.43 -10.24 6.98
N VAL A 52 -0.60 -11.10 7.57
CA VAL A 52 0.00 -12.26 6.92
C VAL A 52 -0.25 -13.48 7.78
N GLY A 53 -0.91 -14.50 7.22
CA GLY A 53 -1.25 -15.72 7.97
C GLY A 53 -2.07 -15.43 9.23
N GLY A 54 -2.94 -14.43 9.19
CA GLY A 54 -3.79 -14.02 10.30
C GLY A 54 -3.14 -13.14 11.36
N LYS A 55 -1.86 -12.81 11.25
CA LYS A 55 -1.15 -11.93 12.18
C LYS A 55 -0.86 -10.57 11.53
N LEU A 56 -1.03 -9.48 12.27
CA LEU A 56 -0.59 -8.14 11.84
C LEU A 56 0.93 -8.16 11.59
N ASP A 57 1.35 -7.78 10.38
CA ASP A 57 2.76 -7.63 10.04
C ASP A 57 3.15 -6.15 10.13
N THR A 58 3.59 -5.73 11.32
CA THR A 58 4.03 -4.35 11.58
C THR A 58 5.35 -3.99 10.90
N THR A 59 6.03 -4.96 10.28
CA THR A 59 7.29 -4.75 9.58
C THR A 59 7.11 -4.65 8.07
N TYR A 60 5.95 -5.03 7.56
CA TYR A 60 5.68 -4.99 6.12
C TYR A 60 5.74 -3.56 5.59
N ALA A 61 6.52 -3.38 4.53
CA ALA A 61 6.53 -2.20 3.68
C ALA A 61 6.47 -2.67 2.22
N GLY A 62 5.65 -2.04 1.39
CA GLY A 62 5.43 -2.49 0.01
C GLY A 62 4.14 -1.98 -0.58
N ILE A 63 3.84 -2.43 -1.80
CA ILE A 63 2.55 -2.19 -2.46
C ILE A 63 1.68 -3.45 -2.38
N VAL A 64 0.46 -3.31 -1.85
CA VAL A 64 -0.48 -4.42 -1.66
C VAL A 64 -1.69 -4.27 -2.57
N PRO A 65 -2.04 -5.29 -3.37
CA PRO A 65 -3.29 -5.31 -4.12
C PRO A 65 -4.47 -5.60 -3.19
N TYR A 66 -5.54 -4.80 -3.31
CA TYR A 66 -6.77 -5.01 -2.57
C TYR A 66 -7.95 -4.39 -3.32
N ASP A 67 -9.05 -5.14 -3.45
CA ASP A 67 -10.30 -4.69 -4.08
C ASP A 67 -10.11 -3.96 -5.43
N GLY A 68 -9.23 -4.50 -6.29
CA GLY A 68 -8.92 -3.93 -7.61
C GLY A 68 -7.97 -2.71 -7.60
N GLY A 69 -7.57 -2.22 -6.43
CA GLY A 69 -6.58 -1.17 -6.25
C GLY A 69 -5.21 -1.68 -5.81
N LEU A 70 -4.22 -0.79 -5.83
CA LEU A 70 -2.88 -0.99 -5.28
C LEU A 70 -2.63 0.08 -4.21
N PHE A 71 -2.20 -0.34 -3.02
CA PHE A 71 -2.04 0.54 -1.86
C PHE A 71 -0.63 0.46 -1.30
N VAL A 72 -0.06 1.61 -1.00
CA VAL A 72 1.24 1.74 -0.34
C VAL A 72 1.07 1.44 1.13
N VAL A 73 1.78 0.42 1.61
CA VAL A 73 1.82 -0.01 3.00
C VAL A 73 3.20 0.26 3.56
N GLY A 74 3.25 0.81 4.77
CA GLY A 74 4.47 1.04 5.53
C GLY A 74 4.20 0.75 7.01
N ALA A 75 5.14 0.05 7.65
CA ALA A 75 4.98 -0.43 9.03
C ALA A 75 3.63 -1.16 9.25
N GLY A 76 3.20 -1.96 8.27
CA GLY A 76 1.96 -2.73 8.32
C GLY A 76 0.66 -1.95 8.16
N ARG A 77 0.69 -0.64 7.85
CA ARG A 77 -0.50 0.21 7.66
C ARG A 77 -0.51 0.85 6.27
N ILE A 78 -1.69 1.06 5.66
CA ILE A 78 -1.77 1.95 4.49
C ILE A 78 -1.25 3.34 4.86
N MET A 79 -0.33 3.86 4.05
CA MET A 79 0.30 5.16 4.20
C MET A 79 -0.49 6.21 3.42
N THR A 80 -1.64 6.63 3.97
CA THR A 80 -2.51 7.64 3.34
C THR A 80 -1.83 9.01 3.13
N GLU A 81 -0.73 9.25 3.81
CA GLU A 81 0.11 10.44 3.67
C GLU A 81 0.96 10.44 2.38
N VAL A 82 1.12 9.29 1.72
CA VAL A 82 1.94 9.16 0.51
C VAL A 82 1.22 9.76 -0.69
N ASN A 83 1.87 10.77 -1.28
CA ASN A 83 1.42 11.47 -2.49
C ASN A 83 2.64 11.73 -3.39
N GLY A 84 2.46 11.62 -4.70
CA GLY A 84 3.54 11.77 -5.69
C GLY A 84 4.16 10.45 -6.10
N LEU A 85 5.35 10.53 -6.69
CA LEU A 85 6.08 9.37 -7.21
C LEU A 85 6.80 8.65 -6.07
N ILE A 86 6.62 7.34 -5.95
CA ILE A 86 7.28 6.48 -4.96
C ILE A 86 7.85 5.23 -5.60
N GLN A 87 9.01 4.80 -5.13
CA GLN A 87 9.58 3.51 -5.47
C GLN A 87 8.91 2.41 -4.63
N ASP A 88 8.56 1.28 -5.25
CA ASP A 88 8.10 0.10 -4.53
C ASP A 88 9.27 -0.50 -3.71
N PRO A 89 9.19 -0.54 -2.37
CA PRO A 89 10.26 -1.10 -1.53
C PRO A 89 10.57 -2.58 -1.80
N ASN A 90 9.62 -3.33 -2.36
CA ASN A 90 9.76 -4.75 -2.67
C ASN A 90 10.02 -5.01 -4.16
N GLY A 91 10.17 -3.97 -4.97
CA GLY A 91 10.35 -4.06 -6.41
C GLY A 91 11.32 -3.01 -6.93
N SER A 92 11.42 -2.91 -8.25
CA SER A 92 12.18 -1.83 -8.90
C SER A 92 11.29 -0.71 -9.43
N GLY A 93 9.98 -0.96 -9.57
CA GLY A 93 9.05 -0.05 -10.23
C GLY A 93 8.68 1.17 -9.39
N TRP A 94 8.40 2.27 -10.09
CA TRP A 94 7.95 3.52 -9.51
C TRP A 94 6.50 3.81 -9.86
N TYR A 95 5.76 4.34 -8.91
CA TYR A 95 4.32 4.53 -9.00
C TYR A 95 3.92 5.94 -8.57
N PHE A 96 3.00 6.55 -9.31
CA PHE A 96 2.37 7.78 -8.88
C PHE A 96 1.16 7.47 -8.00
N CYS A 97 1.21 8.00 -6.78
CA CYS A 97 0.23 7.73 -5.74
C CYS A 97 -0.47 9.01 -5.29
N ALA A 98 -1.72 8.88 -4.88
CA ALA A 98 -2.45 9.89 -4.14
C ALA A 98 -3.19 9.23 -2.98
N ASN A 99 -3.10 9.82 -1.79
CA ASN A 99 -3.64 9.27 -0.55
C ASN A 99 -3.26 7.79 -0.29
N GLY A 100 -2.01 7.42 -0.61
CA GLY A 100 -1.53 6.04 -0.44
C GLY A 100 -2.04 5.03 -1.47
N GLN A 101 -2.80 5.44 -2.49
CA GLN A 101 -3.29 4.57 -3.57
C GLN A 101 -2.63 4.93 -4.91
N VAL A 102 -2.20 3.91 -5.66
CA VAL A 102 -1.68 4.09 -7.03
C VAL A 102 -2.78 4.63 -7.95
N GLN A 103 -2.47 5.69 -8.70
CA GLN A 103 -3.40 6.35 -9.62
C GLN A 103 -3.21 5.82 -11.04
N ASN A 104 -3.79 4.66 -11.35
CA ASN A 104 -3.64 4.01 -12.67
C ASN A 104 -4.19 4.82 -13.85
N GLN A 105 -4.97 5.89 -13.60
CA GLN A 105 -5.51 6.77 -14.65
C GLN A 105 -4.64 8.02 -14.88
N TYR A 106 -3.57 8.20 -14.09
CA TYR A 106 -2.70 9.36 -14.20
C TYR A 106 -1.60 9.12 -15.24
N SER A 107 -1.51 10.02 -16.22
CA SER A 107 -0.38 10.13 -17.14
C SER A 107 0.05 11.59 -17.22
N GLY A 108 1.32 11.88 -17.00
CA GLY A 108 1.82 13.25 -16.87
C GLY A 108 3.19 13.32 -16.22
N LEU A 109 3.60 14.52 -15.81
CA LEU A 109 4.87 14.74 -15.14
C LEU A 109 4.68 14.75 -13.61
N ALA A 110 5.51 13.99 -12.89
CA ALA A 110 5.55 13.96 -11.44
C ALA A 110 6.94 14.40 -10.93
N LEU A 111 6.97 15.24 -9.89
CA LEU A 111 8.21 15.70 -9.26
C LEU A 111 8.66 14.67 -8.22
N TYR A 112 9.94 14.29 -8.29
CA TYR A 112 10.61 13.48 -7.27
C TYR A 112 12.06 13.95 -7.16
N ASP A 113 12.51 14.22 -5.93
CA ASP A 113 13.90 14.65 -5.65
C ASP A 113 14.41 15.75 -6.58
N GLU A 114 13.64 16.85 -6.69
CA GLU A 114 13.92 18.01 -7.55
C GLU A 114 13.91 17.76 -9.07
N HIS A 115 13.67 16.51 -9.51
CA HIS A 115 13.59 16.12 -10.91
C HIS A 115 12.16 15.75 -11.32
N TRP A 116 11.77 16.12 -12.54
CA TRP A 116 10.47 15.74 -13.09
C TRP A 116 10.59 14.45 -13.87
N PHE A 117 9.63 13.56 -13.70
CA PHE A 117 9.58 12.26 -14.35
C PHE A 117 8.27 12.05 -15.07
N TYR A 118 8.32 11.39 -16.21
CA TYR A 118 7.15 11.07 -17.01
C TYR A 118 6.51 9.76 -16.53
N VAL A 119 5.23 9.86 -16.18
CA VAL A 119 4.41 8.77 -15.69
C VAL A 119 3.35 8.45 -16.74
N VAL A 120 3.12 7.17 -16.97
CA VAL A 120 2.05 6.64 -17.83
C VAL A 120 1.25 5.61 -17.05
N GLU A 121 -0.07 5.80 -16.98
CA GLU A 121 -1.00 4.90 -16.28
C GLU A 121 -0.56 4.60 -14.83
N GLY A 122 -0.10 5.64 -14.13
CA GLY A 122 0.33 5.57 -12.74
C GLY A 122 1.72 4.95 -12.53
N ARG A 123 2.48 4.62 -13.58
CA ARG A 123 3.83 4.04 -13.50
C ARG A 123 4.86 4.94 -14.17
N LEU A 124 6.08 5.01 -13.62
CA LEU A 124 7.20 5.67 -14.28
C LEU A 124 7.49 5.02 -15.63
N ALA A 125 7.59 5.82 -16.68
CA ALA A 125 7.98 5.38 -18.00
C ALA A 125 9.51 5.43 -18.15
N GLU A 126 10.21 4.51 -17.49
CA GLU A 126 11.69 4.50 -17.33
C GLU A 126 12.46 4.57 -18.66
N ASP A 127 11.92 3.97 -19.73
CA ASP A 127 12.57 3.92 -21.04
C ASP A 127 12.01 4.98 -22.03
N PHE A 128 11.11 5.85 -21.59
CA PHE A 128 10.49 6.83 -22.49
C PHE A 128 11.50 7.92 -22.88
N VAL A 129 11.61 8.14 -24.19
CA VAL A 129 12.35 9.25 -24.79
C VAL A 129 11.43 9.97 -25.78
N GLY A 130 11.25 11.27 -25.61
CA GLY A 130 10.40 12.06 -26.50
C GLY A 130 9.84 13.33 -25.86
N ASP A 131 9.03 14.05 -26.63
CA ASP A 131 8.40 15.28 -26.17
C ASP A 131 7.02 14.99 -25.59
N VAL A 132 6.74 15.55 -24.42
CA VAL A 132 5.44 15.45 -23.74
C VAL A 132 4.86 16.85 -23.52
N GLN A 133 3.53 16.96 -23.62
CA GLN A 133 2.84 18.20 -23.30
C GLN A 133 2.40 18.18 -21.84
N TYR A 134 2.75 19.23 -21.09
CA TYR A 134 2.33 19.44 -19.71
C TYR A 134 2.01 20.92 -19.48
N ASP A 135 0.86 21.21 -18.89
CA ASP A 135 0.37 22.58 -18.63
C ASP A 135 0.48 23.54 -19.84
N GLY A 136 0.18 23.04 -21.04
CA GLY A 136 0.22 23.81 -22.29
C GLY A 136 1.62 24.03 -22.89
N ALA A 137 2.69 23.61 -22.23
CA ALA A 137 4.06 23.65 -22.73
C ALA A 137 4.56 22.25 -23.14
N TRP A 138 5.60 22.21 -23.97
CA TRP A 138 6.26 20.98 -24.41
C TRP A 138 7.60 20.82 -23.69
N PHE A 139 7.87 19.60 -23.22
CA PHE A 139 9.08 19.26 -22.49
C PHE A 139 9.70 18.01 -23.10
N HIS A 140 11.03 17.99 -23.20
CA HIS A 140 11.76 16.80 -23.62
C HIS A 140 12.01 15.89 -22.43
N VAL A 141 11.82 14.59 -22.62
CA VAL A 141 12.07 13.54 -21.64
C VAL A 141 13.10 12.58 -22.23
N ASP A 142 14.10 12.22 -21.42
CA ASP A 142 15.12 11.23 -21.74
C ASP A 142 15.19 10.20 -20.61
N HIS A 143 15.00 8.92 -20.94
CA HIS A 143 14.91 7.81 -19.99
C HIS A 143 13.96 8.09 -18.82
N GLY A 144 12.75 8.56 -19.16
CA GLY A 144 11.69 8.84 -18.19
C GLY A 144 11.87 10.13 -17.38
N MET A 145 13.02 10.80 -17.43
CA MET A 145 13.29 12.05 -16.73
C MET A 145 13.18 13.24 -17.69
N LEU A 146 12.52 14.31 -17.27
CA LEU A 146 12.50 15.58 -17.99
C LEU A 146 13.93 16.12 -18.05
N VAL A 147 14.39 16.47 -19.26
CA VAL A 147 15.69 17.09 -19.50
C VAL A 147 15.49 18.47 -20.14
N GLY A 148 16.21 19.46 -19.64
CA GLY A 148 16.09 20.86 -20.04
C GLY A 148 17.15 21.74 -19.40
#